data_AF-A0A438XNY6-F1
#
_entry.id   AF-A0A438XNY6-F1
#
_cell.length_a   1.000
_cell.length_b   1.000
_cell.length_c   1.000
_cell.angle_alpha   90.00
_cell.angle_beta   90.00
_cell.angle_gamma   90.00
#
_symmetry.space_group_name_H-M   'P 1'
#
loop_
_entity.id
_entity.type
_entity.pdbx_description
1 polymer ?
#
loop_
_entity_poly.entity_id
_entity_poly.type
_entity_poly.pdbx_seq_one_letter_code
_entity_poly.pdbx_strand_id
1 'polypeptide(L)'
;INIGLVSVRYFGGTLLGVGGLMKAYAKSALLCVENAKRENAFKDFVELETLSAHYSYKELDALQREIKKFSLQLSKKNFSNQSVEVEISGTRENLQAFLQQNKIN
;
A
#
# COMPACT_ATOMS: atom_id res chain seq x y z
N ILE A 1 7.34 7.22 3.06
CA ILE A 1 6.97 8.17 1.98
C ILE A 1 6.93 7.37 0.69
N ASN A 2 5.75 7.21 0.07
CA ASN A 2 5.56 6.38 -1.12
C ASN A 2 5.13 7.25 -2.31
N ILE A 3 6.05 8.06 -2.82
CA ILE A 3 5.79 8.98 -3.93
C ILE A 3 6.90 8.82 -4.97
N GLY A 4 6.51 8.74 -6.24
CA GLY A 4 7.40 8.87 -7.38
C GLY A 4 7.04 10.10 -8.20
N LEU A 5 8.04 10.81 -8.73
CA LEU A 5 7.84 11.93 -9.65
C LEU A 5 8.58 11.67 -10.95
N VAL A 6 7.89 11.94 -12.06
CA VAL A 6 8.46 11.86 -13.40
C VAL A 6 8.24 13.21 -14.08
N SER A 7 9.31 13.79 -14.63
CA SER A 7 9.23 15.01 -15.42
C SER A 7 9.65 14.71 -16.85
N VAL A 8 8.73 14.88 -17.79
CA VAL A 8 9.02 14.81 -19.21
C VAL A 8 9.45 16.18 -19.70
N ARG A 9 10.57 16.26 -20.43
CA ARG A 9 11.09 17.51 -20.99
C ARG A 9 11.33 17.34 -22.48
N TYR A 10 10.78 18.25 -23.26
CA TYR A 10 11.08 18.39 -24.69
C TYR A 10 12.10 19.52 -24.89
N PHE A 11 13.06 19.34 -25.80
CA PHE A 11 14.08 20.35 -26.06
C PHE A 11 13.50 21.49 -26.93
N GLY A 12 13.61 22.72 -26.44
CA GLY A 12 13.02 23.92 -27.07
C GLY A 12 13.97 24.73 -27.95
N GLY A 13 15.10 24.16 -28.40
CA GLY A 13 16.05 24.86 -29.27
C GLY A 13 17.08 25.73 -28.54
N THR A 14 17.06 25.80 -27.21
CA THR A 14 18.09 26.50 -26.42
C THR A 14 18.45 25.71 -25.16
N LEU A 15 19.75 25.62 -24.87
CA LEU A 15 20.26 24.96 -23.67
C LEU A 15 20.05 25.85 -22.45
N LEU A 16 19.54 25.26 -21.36
CA LEU A 16 19.25 25.98 -20.12
C LEU A 16 20.47 26.10 -19.17
N GLY A 17 21.54 25.36 -19.45
CA GLY A 17 22.65 25.18 -18.51
C GLY A 17 22.22 24.48 -17.21
N VAL A 18 23.17 24.18 -16.34
CA VAL A 18 22.91 23.41 -15.09
C VAL A 18 21.93 24.14 -14.18
N GLY A 19 22.13 25.44 -13.94
CA GLY A 19 21.25 26.24 -13.07
C GLY A 19 19.82 26.35 -13.61
N GLY A 20 19.66 26.53 -14.92
CA GLY A 20 18.34 26.60 -15.54
C GLY A 20 17.60 25.26 -15.48
N LEU A 21 18.30 24.14 -15.67
CA LEU A 21 17.74 22.80 -15.51
C LEU A 21 17.28 22.55 -14.07
N MET A 22 18.14 22.83 -13.10
CA MET A 22 17.83 22.64 -11.68
C MET A 22 16.55 23.41 -11.30
N LYS A 23 16.46 24.68 -11.69
CA LYS A 23 15.30 25.53 -11.43
C LYS A 23 14.03 25.01 -12.12
N ALA A 24 14.12 24.58 -13.37
CA ALA A 24 12.98 24.09 -14.14
C ALA A 24 12.38 22.80 -13.53
N TYR A 25 13.22 21.80 -13.24
CA TYR A 25 12.76 20.54 -12.66
C TYR A 25 12.25 20.70 -11.22
N ALA A 26 12.95 21.48 -10.39
CA ALA A 26 12.50 21.76 -9.03
C ALA A 26 11.14 22.48 -9.02
N LYS A 27 10.96 23.48 -9.87
CA LYS A 27 9.68 24.20 -10.00
C LYS A 27 8.56 23.29 -10.51
N SER A 28 8.84 22.44 -11.50
CA SER A 28 7.87 21.47 -12.04
C SER A 28 7.41 20.49 -10.95
N ALA A 29 8.35 19.92 -10.21
CA ALA A 29 8.07 19.00 -9.10
C ALA A 29 7.24 19.68 -7.99
N LEU A 30 7.61 20.90 -7.59
CA LEU A 30 6.87 21.66 -6.59
C LEU A 30 5.43 21.91 -7.01
N LEU A 31 5.22 22.43 -8.22
CA LEU A 31 3.87 22.70 -8.75
C LEU A 31 3.02 21.42 -8.84
N CYS A 32 3.63 20.29 -9.22
CA CYS A 32 2.96 19.00 -9.24
C CYS A 32 2.46 18.60 -7.84
N VAL A 33 3.32 18.73 -6.81
CA VAL A 33 2.95 18.42 -5.42
C VAL A 33 1.89 19.39 -4.90
N GLU A 34 2.02 20.68 -5.15
CA GLU A 34 1.02 21.69 -4.74
C GLU A 34 -0.34 21.44 -5.38
N ASN A 35 -0.37 21.10 -6.68
CA ASN A 35 -1.58 20.71 -7.37
C ASN A 35 -2.19 19.46 -6.72
N ALA A 36 -1.41 18.41 -6.51
CA ALA A 36 -1.88 17.17 -5.87
C ALA A 36 -2.46 17.41 -4.46
N LYS A 37 -1.88 18.36 -3.69
CA LYS A 37 -2.45 18.78 -2.39
C LYS A 37 -3.80 19.46 -2.57
N ARG A 38 -3.91 20.40 -3.51
CA ARG A 38 -5.17 21.13 -3.76
C ARG A 38 -6.31 20.20 -4.17
N GLU A 39 -5.99 19.20 -5.00
CA GLU A 39 -6.96 18.21 -5.47
C GLU A 39 -7.23 17.09 -4.44
N ASN A 40 -6.70 17.19 -3.21
CA ASN A 40 -6.79 16.15 -2.17
C ASN A 40 -6.37 14.75 -2.66
N ALA A 41 -5.36 14.69 -3.53
CA ALA A 41 -4.88 13.43 -4.12
C ALA A 41 -4.00 12.61 -3.16
N PHE A 42 -3.50 13.22 -2.09
CA PHE A 42 -2.72 12.53 -1.07
C PHE A 42 -3.63 11.78 -0.09
N LYS A 43 -3.16 10.61 0.33
CA LYS A 43 -3.76 9.82 1.40
C LYS A 43 -2.73 9.62 2.49
N ASP A 44 -3.22 9.49 3.72
CA ASP A 44 -2.36 9.12 4.83
C ASP A 44 -1.72 7.77 4.54
N PHE A 45 -0.42 7.70 4.82
CA PHE A 45 0.28 6.44 4.81
C PHE A 45 -0.12 5.68 6.06
N VAL A 46 -0.80 4.55 5.86
CA VAL A 46 -1.15 3.62 6.93
C VAL A 46 -0.22 2.43 6.82
N GLU A 47 0.59 2.22 7.85
CA GLU A 47 1.44 1.04 7.94
C GLU A 47 0.57 -0.19 8.18
N LEU A 48 0.75 -1.20 7.33
CA LEU A 48 0.08 -2.49 7.46
C LEU A 48 1.09 -3.52 7.92
N GLU A 49 0.75 -4.26 8.96
CA GLU A 49 1.47 -5.47 9.33
C GLU A 49 0.88 -6.65 8.55
N THR A 50 1.67 -7.71 8.39
CA THR A 50 1.24 -8.94 7.71
C THR A 50 1.54 -10.14 8.59
N LEU A 51 0.55 -11.01 8.75
CA LEU A 51 0.66 -12.29 9.42
C LEU A 51 0.45 -13.42 8.41
N SER A 52 1.33 -14.42 8.44
CA SER A 52 1.17 -15.65 7.66
C SER A 52 0.73 -16.80 8.55
N ALA A 53 -0.28 -17.55 8.14
CA ALA A 53 -0.77 -18.72 8.85
C ALA A 53 -1.35 -19.76 7.88
N HIS A 54 -1.44 -21.02 8.32
CA HIS A 54 -2.03 -22.10 7.53
C HIS A 54 -3.46 -22.33 7.99
N TYR A 55 -4.38 -22.39 7.03
CA TYR A 55 -5.78 -22.72 7.28
C TYR A 55 -6.20 -23.89 6.41
N SER A 56 -7.05 -24.77 6.94
CA SER A 56 -7.70 -25.79 6.15
C SER A 56 -8.72 -25.15 5.20
N TYR A 57 -9.05 -25.85 4.11
CA TYR A 57 -10.05 -25.36 3.15
C TYR A 57 -11.44 -25.12 3.77
N LYS A 58 -11.79 -25.86 4.83
CA LYS A 58 -13.06 -25.72 5.55
C LYS A 58 -13.14 -24.42 6.34
N GLU A 59 -12.00 -23.90 6.81
CA GLU A 59 -11.92 -22.69 7.62
C GLU A 59 -11.93 -21.41 6.77
N LEU A 60 -11.62 -21.51 5.47
CA LEU A 60 -11.45 -20.33 4.61
C LEU A 60 -12.70 -19.46 4.49
N ASP A 61 -13.88 -20.07 4.41
CA ASP A 61 -15.13 -19.30 4.31
C ASP A 61 -15.42 -18.54 5.60
N ALA A 62 -15.10 -19.13 6.75
CA ALA A 62 -15.21 -18.47 8.05
C ALA A 62 -14.17 -17.35 8.19
N LEU A 63 -12.92 -17.63 7.81
CA LEU A 63 -11.85 -16.66 7.80
C LEU A 63 -12.20 -15.44 6.95
N GLN A 64 -12.70 -15.63 5.73
CA GLN A 64 -13.07 -14.50 4.85
C GLN A 64 -14.14 -13.58 5.46
N ARG A 65 -15.06 -14.12 6.26
CA ARG A 65 -16.06 -13.30 6.97
C ARG A 65 -15.42 -12.46 8.08
N GLU A 66 -14.54 -13.07 8.87
CA GLU A 66 -13.81 -12.35 9.93
C GLU A 66 -12.89 -11.29 9.35
N ILE A 67 -12.16 -11.59 8.27
CA ILE A 67 -11.31 -10.62 7.56
C ILE A 67 -12.09 -9.37 7.17
N LYS A 68 -13.29 -9.53 6.61
CA LYS A 68 -14.15 -8.39 6.27
C LYS A 68 -14.63 -7.64 7.50
N LYS A 69 -15.01 -8.34 8.57
CA LYS A 69 -15.46 -7.75 9.83
C LYS A 69 -14.42 -6.82 10.45
N PHE A 70 -13.14 -7.22 10.40
CA PHE A 70 -12.02 -6.45 10.95
C PHE A 70 -11.37 -5.49 9.97
N SER A 71 -11.94 -5.31 8.76
CA SER A 71 -11.34 -4.48 7.70
C SER A 71 -9.90 -4.88 7.36
N LEU A 72 -9.63 -6.18 7.36
CA LEU A 72 -8.35 -6.77 7.00
C LEU A 72 -8.34 -7.16 5.51
N GLN A 73 -7.16 -7.42 4.97
CA GLN A 73 -6.94 -7.95 3.64
C GLN A 73 -6.47 -9.39 3.73
N LEU A 74 -6.98 -10.26 2.87
CA LEU A 74 -6.58 -11.67 2.79
C LEU A 74 -5.95 -11.93 1.42
N SER A 75 -4.72 -12.41 1.42
CA SER A 75 -4.02 -12.95 0.25
C SER A 75 -3.78 -14.43 0.46
N LYS A 76 -4.11 -15.27 -0.52
CA LYS A 76 -3.85 -16.71 -0.46
C LYS A 76 -2.53 -17.01 -1.16
N LYS A 77 -1.65 -17.74 -0.49
CA LYS A 77 -0.36 -18.20 -1.00
C LYS A 77 -0.30 -19.72 -0.86
N ASN A 78 0.38 -20.42 -1.76
CA ASN A 78 0.73 -21.84 -1.59
C ASN A 78 -0.42 -22.78 -1.18
N PHE A 79 -1.11 -23.31 -2.18
CA PHE A 79 -2.15 -24.32 -1.98
C PHE A 79 -1.54 -25.71 -1.84
N SER A 80 -1.87 -26.42 -0.77
CA SER A 80 -1.50 -27.82 -0.55
C SER A 80 -2.73 -28.72 -0.57
N ASN A 81 -2.53 -30.02 -0.37
CA ASN A 81 -3.62 -31.00 -0.39
C ASN A 81 -4.64 -30.82 0.75
N GLN A 82 -4.24 -30.23 1.88
CA GLN A 82 -5.08 -30.17 3.09
C GLN A 82 -5.24 -28.75 3.65
N SER A 83 -4.36 -27.83 3.27
CA SER A 83 -4.37 -26.45 3.74
C SER A 83 -3.91 -25.47 2.66
N VAL A 84 -4.15 -24.20 2.91
CA VAL A 84 -3.59 -23.09 2.16
C VAL A 84 -2.87 -22.17 3.15
N GLU A 85 -1.70 -21.68 2.74
CA GLU A 85 -1.04 -20.60 3.45
C GLU A 85 -1.75 -19.29 3.12
N VAL A 86 -2.08 -18.50 4.13
CA VAL A 86 -2.71 -17.21 3.91
C VAL A 86 -1.90 -16.13 4.56
N GLU A 87 -1.81 -15.00 3.88
CA GLU A 87 -1.35 -13.74 4.43
C GLU A 87 -2.55 -12.87 4.75
N ILE A 88 -2.58 -12.40 5.98
CA ILE A 88 -3.58 -11.47 6.48
C ILE A 88 -2.85 -10.17 6.78
N SER A 89 -3.26 -9.08 6.14
CA SER A 89 -2.67 -7.77 6.37
C SER A 89 -3.69 -6.74 6.80
N GLY A 90 -3.24 -5.78 7.61
CA GLY A 90 -4.10 -4.76 8.18
C GLY A 90 -3.33 -3.83 9.10
N THR A 91 -4.02 -2.84 9.66
CA THR A 91 -3.41 -2.02 10.71
C THR A 91 -3.10 -2.88 11.93
N ARG A 92 -2.10 -2.48 12.71
CA ARG A 92 -1.70 -3.19 13.92
C ARG A 92 -2.88 -3.37 14.88
N GLU A 93 -3.72 -2.36 15.04
CA GLU A 93 -4.88 -2.38 15.93
C GLU A 93 -5.91 -3.44 15.47
N ASN A 94 -6.22 -3.46 14.17
CA ASN A 94 -7.20 -4.40 13.62
C ASN A 94 -6.68 -5.84 13.65
N LEU A 95 -5.39 -6.04 13.38
CA LEU A 95 -4.75 -7.35 13.48
C LEU A 95 -4.71 -7.87 14.91
N GLN A 96 -4.35 -7.02 15.88
CA GLN A 96 -4.39 -7.36 17.30
C GLN A 96 -5.80 -7.74 17.75
N ALA A 97 -6.81 -6.97 17.35
CA ALA A 97 -8.21 -7.26 17.67
C ALA A 97 -8.67 -8.60 17.06
N PHE A 98 -8.26 -8.87 15.81
CA PHE A 98 -8.52 -10.15 15.14
C PHE A 98 -7.86 -11.33 15.88
N LEU A 99 -6.59 -11.20 16.28
CA LEU A 99 -5.85 -12.25 17.00
C LEU A 99 -6.47 -12.55 18.37
N GLN A 100 -6.84 -11.50 19.12
CA GLN A 100 -7.48 -11.63 20.43
C GLN A 100 -8.83 -12.36 20.33
N GLN A 101 -9.65 -12.04 19.33
CA GLN A 101 -10.95 -12.68 19.15
C GLN A 101 -10.81 -14.16 18.73
N ASN A 102 -9.81 -14.47 17.90
CA ASN A 102 -9.64 -15.80 17.35
C ASN A 102 -8.72 -16.72 18.18
N LYS A 103 -8.20 -16.25 19.33
CA LYS A 103 -7.27 -17.00 20.21
C LYS A 103 -6.13 -17.66 19.44
N ILE A 104 -5.65 -16.99 18.40
CA ILE A 104 -4.51 -17.46 17.62
C ILE A 104 -3.28 -16.94 18.37
N ASN A 105 -2.62 -17.84 19.11
CA ASN A 105 -1.30 -17.60 19.69
C ASN A 105 -0.21 -17.76 18.62
#